data_AF-A0A6G4ZUG0-F1
#
_entry.id   AF-A0A6G4ZUG0-F1
#
_cell.length_a   1.000
_cell.length_b   1.000
_cell.length_c   1.000
_cell.angle_alpha   90.00
_cell.angle_beta   90.00
_cell.angle_gamma   90.00
#
_symmetry.space_group_name_H-M   'P 1'
#
loop_
_entity.id
_entity.type
_entity.pdbx_description
1 polymer ?
#
loop_
_entity_poly.entity_id
_entity_poly.type
_entity_poly.pdbx_seq_one_letter_code
_entity_poly.pdbx_strand_id
1 'polypeptide(L)'
;MIITIDGPSGSGKTTIAKKVAERLGMIYFDTGAMYRCVSYGLIRENISLSDTRAIDRFLETFAFDIHLVDEEKRYFIGDDDVTDEIRTQ
;
A
#
# COMPACT_ATOMS: atom_id res chain seq x y z
N MET A 1 2.06 20.75 1.55
CA MET A 1 2.38 20.64 0.10
C MET A 1 2.27 19.16 -0.27
N ILE A 2 1.64 18.82 -1.39
CA ILE A 2 1.48 17.44 -1.89
C ILE A 2 2.09 17.40 -3.30
N ILE A 3 2.88 16.37 -3.60
CA ILE A 3 3.50 16.15 -4.91
C ILE A 3 3.06 14.77 -5.40
N THR A 4 2.43 14.70 -6.56
CA THR A 4 2.06 13.44 -7.23
C THR A 4 3.03 13.17 -8.37
N ILE A 5 3.38 11.89 -8.57
CA ILE A 5 4.30 11.46 -9.64
C ILE A 5 3.67 10.26 -10.36
N ASP A 6 3.17 10.51 -11.56
CA ASP A 6 2.40 9.55 -12.36
C ASP A 6 3.13 9.15 -13.65
N GLY A 7 2.78 7.98 -14.19
CA GLY A 7 3.39 7.42 -15.40
C GLY A 7 3.36 5.89 -15.44
N PRO A 8 3.75 5.25 -16.56
CA PRO A 8 3.59 3.81 -16.78
C PRO A 8 4.46 2.95 -15.86
N SER A 9 4.13 1.67 -15.68
CA SER A 9 4.97 0.75 -14.91
C SER A 9 6.41 0.70 -15.45
N GLY A 10 7.39 0.50 -14.56
CA GLY A 10 8.81 0.44 -14.94
C GLY A 10 9.48 1.78 -15.27
N SER A 11 8.78 2.92 -15.24
CA SER A 11 9.36 4.23 -15.57
C SER A 11 10.25 4.87 -14.47
N GLY A 12 10.51 4.16 -13.37
CA GLY A 12 11.38 4.66 -12.28
C GLY A 12 10.74 5.65 -11.29
N LYS A 13 9.41 5.82 -11.33
CA LYS A 13 8.68 6.77 -10.46
C LYS A 13 8.96 6.61 -8.98
N THR A 14 8.92 5.37 -8.47
CA THR A 14 9.21 5.09 -7.06
C THR A 14 10.62 5.53 -6.66
N THR A 15 11.61 5.29 -7.53
CA THR A 15 12.99 5.72 -7.29
C THR A 15 13.12 7.23 -7.23
N ILE A 16 12.48 7.94 -8.17
CA ILE A 16 12.52 9.41 -8.22
C ILE A 16 11.73 10.01 -7.05
N ALA A 17 10.54 9.49 -6.75
CA ALA A 17 9.68 9.95 -5.66
C ALA A 17 10.40 9.87 -4.30
N LYS A 18 11.09 8.75 -4.03
CA LYS A 18 11.90 8.59 -2.82
C LYS A 18 12.99 9.65 -2.70
N LYS A 19 13.76 9.88 -3.77
CA LYS A 19 14.85 10.88 -3.80
C LYS A 19 14.33 12.31 -3.63
N VAL A 20 13.19 12.64 -4.25
CA VAL A 20 12.55 13.95 -4.12
C VAL A 20 12.05 14.14 -2.69
N ALA A 21 11.39 13.12 -2.12
CA ALA A 21 10.89 13.17 -0.76
C ALA A 21 12.01 13.37 0.26
N GLU A 22 13.10 12.62 0.15
CA GLU A 22 14.30 12.76 0.98
C GLU A 22 14.88 14.19 0.91
N ARG A 23 15.06 14.72 -0.31
CA ARG A 23 15.65 16.05 -0.51
C ARG A 23 14.76 17.20 -0.01
N LEU A 24 13.45 16.96 0.06
CA LEU A 24 12.46 17.94 0.54
C LEU A 24 12.03 17.71 1.99
N GLY A 25 12.57 16.69 2.67
CA GLY A 25 12.11 16.31 4.02
C GLY A 25 10.63 15.89 4.06
N MET A 26 10.11 15.33 2.96
CA MET A 26 8.72 14.90 2.83
C MET A 26 8.58 13.40 3.05
N ILE A 27 7.38 12.99 3.47
CA ILE A 27 7.01 11.58 3.54
C ILE A 27 6.69 11.09 2.12
N TYR A 28 7.38 10.04 1.66
CA TYR A 28 6.97 9.26 0.49
C TYR A 28 5.74 8.41 0.85
N PHE A 29 4.71 8.37 0.01
CA PHE A 29 3.54 7.51 0.24
C PHE A 29 3.36 6.56 -0.95
N ASP A 30 3.34 5.25 -0.67
CA ASP A 30 3.26 4.20 -1.69
C ASP A 30 1.81 3.72 -1.84
N THR A 31 1.05 4.37 -2.71
CA THR A 31 -0.34 3.97 -3.00
C THR A 31 -0.40 2.56 -3.59
N GLY A 32 0.63 2.11 -4.29
CA GLY A 32 0.69 0.76 -4.85
C GLY A 32 0.70 -0.31 -3.77
N ALA A 33 1.45 -0.11 -2.69
CA ALA A 33 1.44 -1.01 -1.55
C ALA A 33 0.08 -1.04 -0.84
N MET A 34 -0.58 0.12 -0.68
CA MET A 34 -1.93 0.21 -0.13
C MET A 34 -2.94 -0.62 -0.94
N TYR A 35 -2.97 -0.47 -2.27
CA TYR A 35 -3.86 -1.27 -3.11
C TYR A 35 -3.56 -2.77 -3.02
N ARG A 36 -2.29 -3.17 -2.93
CA ARG A 36 -1.92 -4.58 -2.74
C ARG A 36 -2.33 -5.12 -1.37
N CYS A 37 -2.29 -4.31 -0.31
CA CYS A 37 -2.81 -4.71 1.00
C CYS A 37 -4.33 -4.98 0.94
N VAL A 38 -5.09 -4.10 0.25
CA VAL A 38 -6.54 -4.32 0.03
C VAL A 38 -6.77 -5.61 -0.74
N SER A 39 -6.07 -5.81 -1.87
CA SER A 39 -6.20 -7.04 -2.66
C SER A 39 -5.85 -8.29 -1.86
N TYR A 40 -4.78 -8.26 -1.08
CA TYR A 40 -4.37 -9.36 -0.22
C TYR A 40 -5.42 -9.66 0.85
N GLY A 41 -5.97 -8.64 1.51
CA GLY A 41 -7.03 -8.83 2.51
C GLY A 41 -8.32 -9.43 1.91
N LEU A 42 -8.73 -8.99 0.70
CA LEU A 42 -9.87 -9.59 0.00
C LEU A 42 -9.64 -11.07 -0.34
N ILE A 43 -8.42 -11.42 -0.77
CA ILE A 43 -8.04 -12.81 -1.04
C ILE A 43 -8.07 -13.64 0.25
N ARG A 44 -7.53 -13.11 1.35
CA ARG A 44 -7.47 -13.78 2.66
C ARG A 44 -8.86 -14.09 3.22
N GLU A 45 -9.79 -13.17 3.07
CA GLU A 45 -11.20 -13.32 3.50
C GLU A 45 -12.07 -14.05 2.46
N ASN A 46 -11.49 -14.49 1.34
CA ASN A 46 -12.17 -15.17 0.23
C ASN A 46 -13.38 -14.39 -0.33
N ILE A 47 -13.23 -13.07 -0.43
CA ILE A 47 -14.27 -12.17 -0.94
C ILE A 47 -14.20 -12.09 -2.46
N SER A 48 -15.32 -12.39 -3.12
CA SER A 48 -15.42 -12.27 -4.57
C SER A 48 -15.38 -10.80 -5.02
N LEU A 49 -14.60 -10.52 -6.06
CA LEU A 49 -14.58 -9.20 -6.71
C LEU A 49 -15.92 -8.78 -7.32
N SER A 50 -16.84 -9.73 -7.53
CA SER A 50 -18.19 -9.44 -8.01
C SER A 50 -19.19 -9.07 -6.91
N ASP A 51 -18.85 -9.28 -5.63
CA ASP A 51 -19.70 -8.92 -4.49
C ASP A 51 -19.29 -7.56 -3.93
N THR A 52 -19.75 -6.49 -4.58
CA THR A 52 -19.43 -5.11 -4.18
C THR A 52 -19.87 -4.80 -2.74
N ARG A 53 -20.98 -5.38 -2.26
CA ARG A 53 -21.44 -5.16 -0.89
C ARG A 53 -20.54 -5.83 0.15
N ALA A 54 -19.99 -7.01 -0.16
CA ALA A 54 -19.01 -7.65 0.69
C ALA A 54 -17.70 -6.86 0.73
N ILE A 55 -17.27 -6.33 -0.42
CA ILE A 55 -16.10 -5.43 -0.49
C ILE A 55 -16.34 -4.17 0.35
N ASP A 56 -17.51 -3.53 0.25
CA ASP A 56 -17.84 -2.33 1.04
C ASP A 56 -17.75 -2.61 2.55
N ARG A 57 -18.36 -3.71 3.02
CA ARG A 57 -18.28 -4.13 4.44
C ARG A 57 -16.86 -4.45 4.88
N PHE A 58 -16.06 -5.08 4.01
CA PHE A 58 -14.65 -5.32 4.29
C PHE A 58 -13.90 -4.00 4.45
N LEU A 59 -14.10 -3.04 3.54
CA LEU A 59 -13.42 -1.74 3.57
C LEU A 59 -13.82 -0.89 4.79
N GLU A 60 -15.04 -1.03 5.31
CA GLU A 60 -15.46 -0.37 6.56
C GLU A 60 -14.64 -0.81 7.78
N THR A 61 -14.10 -2.03 7.75
CA THR A 61 -13.34 -2.64 8.86
C THR A 61 -11.85 -2.83 8.54
N PHE A 62 -11.43 -2.47 7.33
CA PHE A 62 -10.06 -2.65 6.86
C PHE A 62 -9.11 -1.69 7.58
N ALA A 63 -8.36 -2.21 8.54
CA ALA A 63 -7.36 -1.47 9.29
C ALA A 63 -6.01 -1.53 8.55
N PHE A 64 -5.65 -0.48 7.82
CA PHE A 64 -4.36 -0.36 7.15
C PHE A 64 -3.44 0.57 7.92
N ASP A 65 -2.20 0.13 8.16
CA ASP A 65 -1.18 0.95 8.80
C ASP A 65 0.19 0.79 8.12
N ILE A 66 1.04 1.81 8.25
CA ILE A 66 2.41 1.81 7.76
C ILE A 66 3.34 2.20 8.90
N HIS A 67 4.21 1.28 9.30
CA HIS A 67 5.21 1.54 10.33
C HIS A 67 6.59 1.67 9.72
N LEU A 68 7.46 2.45 10.37
CA LEU A 68 8.87 2.52 10.05
C LEU A 68 9.61 1.65 11.08
N VAL A 69 10.15 0.51 10.64
CA VAL A 69 10.90 -0.44 11.48
C VAL A 69 12.29 -0.57 10.88
N ASP A 70 13.33 -0.28 11.66
CA ASP A 70 14.73 -0.30 11.21
C ASP A 70 14.99 0.48 9.91
N GLU A 71 14.40 1.68 9.80
CA GLU A 71 14.44 2.54 8.60
C GLU A 71 13.72 1.98 7.36
N GLU A 72 13.11 0.80 7.47
CA GLU A 72 12.31 0.18 6.43
C GLU A 72 10.82 0.38 6.66
N LYS A 73 10.07 0.57 5.56
CA LYS A 73 8.62 0.68 5.62
C LYS A 73 8.00 -0.70 5.64
N ARG A 74 7.18 -0.93 6.67
CA ARG A 74 6.39 -2.13 6.84
C ARG A 74 4.91 -1.81 6.78
N TYR A 75 4.14 -2.74 6.22
CA TYR A 75 2.72 -2.57 5.92
C TYR A 75 1.92 -3.56 6.74
N PHE A 76 0.88 -3.07 7.41
CA PHE A 76 0.08 -3.86 8.33
C PHE A 76 -1.38 -3.89 7.92
N ILE A 77 -2.03 -5.03 8.15
CA ILE A 77 -3.48 -5.17 8.16
C ILE A 77 -3.89 -5.58 9.57
N GLY A 78 -4.48 -4.65 10.33
CA GLY A 78 -4.62 -4.81 11.78
C GLY A 78 -3.23 -4.90 12.44
N ASP A 79 -2.98 -6.00 13.15
CA ASP A 79 -1.69 -6.27 13.80
C ASP A 79 -0.74 -7.15 12.94
N ASP A 80 -1.19 -7.61 11.77
CA ASP A 80 -0.42 -8.51 10.91
C ASP A 80 0.52 -7.73 9.98
N ASP A 81 1.83 -7.95 10.08
CA ASP A 81 2.83 -7.48 9.10
C ASP A 81 2.66 -8.28 7.80
N VAL A 82 2.26 -7.61 6.72
CA VAL A 82 2.02 -8.22 5.39
C VAL A 82 3.04 -7.75 4.34
N THR A 83 4.16 -7.19 4.78
CA THR A 83 5.13 -6.48 3.92
C THR A 83 5.68 -7.35 2.78
N ASP A 84 5.88 -8.64 3.02
CA ASP A 84 6.45 -9.58 2.06
C ASP A 84 5.38 -10.20 1.16
N GLU A 85 4.23 -10.53 1.73
CA GLU A 85 3.08 -11.15 1.06
C GLU A 85 2.52 -10.24 -0.04
N ILE A 86 2.51 -8.92 0.18
CA ILE A 86 2.05 -7.95 -0.82
C ILE A 86 3.07 -7.75 -1.96
N ARG A 87 4.17 -8.50 -2.00
CA ARG A 87 5.23 -8.42 -3.04
C ARG A 87 5.41 -9.71 -3.83
N THR A 88 4.74 -10.81 -3.46
CA THR A 88 4.92 -12.14 -4.07
C THR A 88 3.98 -12.43 -5.24
N GLN A 89 3.47 -11.40 -5.94
CA GLN A 89 2.66 -11.55 -7.16
C GLN A 89 3.41 -11.08 -8.40
#